data_AF-A0AAW0I770-F1
#
_entry.id   AF-A0AAW0I770-F1
#
_cell.length_a   1.000
_cell.length_b   1.000
_cell.length_c   1.000
_cell.angle_alpha   90.00
_cell.angle_beta   90.00
_cell.angle_gamma   90.00
#
_symmetry.space_group_name_H-M   'P 1'
#
loop_
_entity.id
_entity.type
_entity.pdbx_description
1 polymer ?
#
loop_
_entity_poly.entity_id
_entity_poly.type
_entity_poly.pdbx_seq_one_letter_code
_entity_poly.pdbx_strand_id
1 'polypeptide(L)'
;MDANTKVVIGTLCSSFLLFQVLFHFVSYWFSAKVSTGYNSLSIDKKIEWNSRVVSTCHSLLVGIFGLYLFLFDEPTIADPLWGDPRLVKLNIATASGYLISDLLIILLNWKVIGDKFFVIHHCTALSAYYFVL
;
A
#
# COMPACT_ATOMS: atom_id res chain seq x y z
N MET A 1 13.12 4.13 21.84
CA MET A 1 12.95 3.68 20.45
C MET A 1 14.30 3.68 19.78
N ASP A 2 14.77 2.52 19.32
CA ASP A 2 15.99 2.43 18.53
C ASP A 2 15.81 3.13 17.16
N ALA A 3 16.93 3.34 16.45
CA ALA A 3 16.93 4.02 15.16
C ALA A 3 16.12 3.28 14.09
N ASN A 4 16.04 1.94 14.17
CA ASN A 4 15.27 1.13 13.22
C ASN A 4 13.77 1.32 13.41
N THR A 5 13.29 1.40 14.65
CA THR A 5 11.87 1.64 14.97
C THR A 5 11.43 3.01 14.44
N LYS A 6 12.26 4.05 14.60
CA LYS A 6 11.99 5.39 14.05
C LYS A 6 11.86 5.36 12.53
N VAL A 7 12.75 4.63 11.87
CA VAL A 7 12.73 4.48 10.41
C VAL A 7 11.47 3.73 9.96
N VAL A 8 11.10 2.63 10.62
CA VAL A 8 9.89 1.84 10.32
C VAL A 8 8.63 2.71 10.44
N ILE A 9 8.47 3.43 11.56
CA ILE A 9 7.32 4.32 11.75
C ILE A 9 7.32 5.45 10.73
N GLY A 10 8.49 6.04 10.45
CA GLY A 10 8.63 7.05 9.40
C GLY A 10 8.18 6.53 8.04
N THR A 11 8.63 5.35 7.64
CA THR A 11 8.24 4.69 6.39
C THR A 11 6.74 4.42 6.33
N LEU A 12 6.13 3.92 7.41
CA LEU A 12 4.69 3.69 7.47
C LEU A 12 3.91 5.00 7.27
N CYS A 13 4.24 6.04 8.04
CA CYS A 13 3.57 7.35 7.96
C CYS A 13 3.75 8.00 6.59
N SER A 14 4.98 8.00 6.05
CA SER A 14 5.24 8.53 4.72
C SER A 14 4.52 7.76 3.63
N SER A 15 4.43 6.43 3.74
CA SER A 15 3.70 5.59 2.78
C SER A 15 2.20 5.87 2.84
N PHE A 16 1.62 5.98 4.04
CA PHE A 16 0.22 6.39 4.21
C PHE A 16 -0.07 7.70 3.46
N LEU A 17 0.73 8.74 3.70
CA LEU A 17 0.57 10.04 3.06
C LEU A 17 0.78 9.96 1.54
N LEU A 18 1.80 9.22 1.10
CA LEU A 18 2.08 9.02 -0.31
C LEU A 18 0.87 8.40 -1.03
N PHE A 19 0.30 7.32 -0.48
CA PHE A 19 -0.85 6.66 -1.11
C PHE A 19 -2.13 7.50 -1.06
N GLN A 20 -2.31 8.36 -0.04
CA GLN A 20 -3.38 9.37 -0.04
C GLN A 20 -3.18 10.39 -1.17
N VAL A 21 -1.95 10.89 -1.36
CA VAL A 21 -1.62 11.81 -2.46
C VAL A 21 -1.81 11.15 -3.82
N LEU A 22 -1.42 9.88 -3.94
CA LEU A 22 -1.62 9.11 -5.16
C LEU A 22 -3.10 8.99 -5.51
N PHE A 23 -3.96 8.70 -4.54
CA PHE A 23 -5.41 8.60 -4.75
C PHE A 23 -6.05 9.94 -5.12
N HIS A 24 -5.81 10.98 -4.32
CA HIS A 24 -6.51 12.25 -4.45
C HIS A 24 -6.03 13.11 -5.62
N PHE A 25 -4.75 13.00 -6.00
CA PHE A 25 -4.15 13.92 -6.97
C PHE A 25 -3.53 13.20 -8.15
N VAL A 26 -2.56 12.31 -7.91
CA VAL A 26 -1.71 11.77 -8.98
C VAL A 26 -2.50 10.86 -9.91
N SER A 27 -3.34 9.98 -9.37
CA SER A 27 -4.16 9.06 -10.16
C SER A 27 -5.11 9.83 -11.09
N TYR A 28 -5.74 10.89 -10.59
CA TYR A 28 -6.59 11.74 -11.41
C TYR A 28 -5.79 12.39 -12.56
N TRP A 29 -4.68 13.06 -12.23
CA TRP A 29 -3.86 13.77 -13.21
C TRP A 29 -3.31 12.82 -14.28
N PHE A 30 -2.76 11.68 -13.85
CA PHE A 30 -2.17 10.69 -14.75
C PHE A 30 -3.24 10.05 -15.64
N SER A 31 -4.36 9.60 -15.05
CA SER A 31 -5.43 8.92 -15.79
C SER A 31 -6.09 9.85 -16.81
N ALA A 32 -6.30 11.13 -16.47
CA ALA A 32 -6.83 12.13 -17.41
C ALA A 32 -5.90 12.41 -18.60
N LYS A 33 -4.58 12.19 -18.44
CA LYS A 33 -3.57 12.36 -19.50
C LYS A 33 -3.44 11.13 -20.39
N VAL A 34 -3.52 9.93 -19.82
CA VAL A 34 -3.28 8.67 -20.52
C VAL A 34 -4.55 8.06 -21.10
N SER A 35 -5.72 8.31 -20.51
CA SER A 35 -7.00 7.79 -20.95
C SER A 35 -8.00 8.91 -21.20
N THR A 36 -8.31 9.18 -22.46
CA THR A 36 -9.28 10.21 -22.86
C THR A 36 -10.68 9.93 -22.30
N GLY A 37 -11.05 8.66 -22.13
CA GLY A 37 -12.34 8.24 -21.55
C GLY A 37 -12.45 8.51 -20.05
N TYR A 38 -11.35 8.70 -19.33
CA TYR A 38 -11.38 8.96 -17.89
C TYR A 38 -12.15 10.25 -17.56
N ASN A 39 -11.98 11.31 -18.35
CA ASN A 39 -12.64 12.60 -18.08
C ASN A 39 -14.17 12.52 -18.21
N SER A 40 -14.69 11.64 -19.07
CA SER A 40 -16.13 11.39 -19.24
C SER A 40 -16.76 10.52 -18.15
N LEU A 41 -15.98 9.91 -17.25
CA LEU A 41 -16.52 9.09 -16.18
C LEU A 41 -17.27 9.93 -15.14
N SER A 42 -18.31 9.33 -14.55
CA SER A 42 -18.95 9.85 -13.34
C SER A 42 -17.97 9.88 -12.17
N ILE A 43 -18.30 10.67 -11.14
CA ILE A 43 -17.45 10.78 -9.94
C ILE A 43 -17.21 9.42 -9.27
N ASP A 44 -18.25 8.60 -9.14
CA ASP A 44 -18.18 7.26 -8.55
C ASP A 44 -17.22 6.36 -9.33
N LYS A 45 -17.28 6.41 -10.67
CA LYS A 45 -16.37 5.63 -11.51
C LYS A 45 -14.94 6.14 -11.47
N LYS A 46 -14.72 7.45 -11.27
CA LYS A 46 -13.38 8.01 -11.03
C LYS A 46 -12.81 7.58 -9.68
N ILE A 47 -13.64 7.53 -8.63
CA ILE A 47 -13.24 7.01 -7.31
C ILE A 47 -12.81 5.56 -7.41
N GLU A 48 -13.65 4.71 -8.03
CA GLU A 48 -13.33 3.29 -8.25
C GLU A 48 -12.04 3.16 -9.08
N TRP A 49 -11.93 3.86 -10.21
CA TRP A 49 -10.75 3.86 -11.06
C TRP A 49 -9.49 4.25 -10.29
N ASN A 50 -9.52 5.34 -9.54
CA ASN A 50 -8.36 5.81 -8.79
C ASN A 50 -7.94 4.83 -7.71
N SER A 51 -8.90 4.21 -7.01
CA SER A 51 -8.59 3.13 -6.05
C SER A 51 -7.89 1.95 -6.75
N ARG A 52 -8.31 1.56 -7.95
CA ARG A 52 -7.65 0.50 -8.74
C ARG A 52 -6.24 0.87 -9.19
N VAL A 53 -6.00 2.13 -9.58
CA VAL A 53 -4.66 2.60 -9.94
C VAL A 53 -3.74 2.53 -8.73
N VAL A 54 -4.17 3.06 -7.58
CA VAL A 54 -3.36 3.13 -6.37
C VAL A 54 -3.04 1.75 -5.81
N SER A 55 -4.02 0.85 -5.77
CA SER A 55 -3.81 -0.56 -5.38
C SER A 55 -2.84 -1.28 -6.31
N THR A 56 -2.93 -1.05 -7.63
CA THR A 56 -1.97 -1.60 -8.60
C THR A 56 -0.55 -1.08 -8.36
N CYS A 57 -0.38 0.23 -8.14
CA CYS A 57 0.91 0.82 -7.80
C CYS A 57 1.50 0.21 -6.53
N HIS A 58 0.68 0.05 -5.49
CA HIS A 58 1.09 -0.61 -4.25
C HIS A 58 1.54 -2.05 -4.52
N SER A 59 0.71 -2.87 -5.17
CA SER A 59 1.02 -4.28 -5.44
C SER A 59 2.30 -4.45 -6.25
N LEU A 60 2.52 -3.61 -7.26
CA LEU A 60 3.76 -3.61 -8.03
C LEU A 60 4.97 -3.23 -7.15
N LEU A 61 4.86 -2.17 -6.36
CA LEU A 61 5.94 -1.70 -5.49
C LEU A 61 6.36 -2.79 -4.47
N VAL A 62 5.42 -3.25 -3.64
CA VAL A 62 5.74 -4.20 -2.56
C VAL A 62 5.99 -5.60 -3.09
N GLY A 63 5.36 -5.96 -4.21
CA GLY A 63 5.55 -7.24 -4.88
C GLY A 63 6.94 -7.34 -5.54
N ILE A 64 7.36 -6.33 -6.29
CA ILE A 64 8.71 -6.30 -6.88
C ILE A 64 9.77 -6.25 -5.78
N PHE A 65 9.55 -5.44 -4.73
CA PHE A 65 10.50 -5.39 -3.61
C PHE A 65 10.53 -6.72 -2.85
N GLY A 66 9.39 -7.38 -2.66
CA GLY A 66 9.32 -8.72 -2.08
C GLY A 66 10.06 -9.76 -2.92
N LEU A 67 9.90 -9.74 -4.24
CA LEU A 67 10.67 -10.60 -5.15
C LEU A 67 12.16 -10.34 -5.07
N TYR A 68 12.58 -9.07 -4.96
CA TYR A 68 13.98 -8.73 -4.75
C TYR A 68 14.52 -9.34 -3.45
N LEU A 69 13.80 -9.19 -2.34
CA LEU A 69 14.19 -9.74 -1.05
C LEU A 69 14.30 -11.27 -1.09
N PHE A 70 13.35 -11.92 -1.75
CA PHE A 70 13.34 -13.37 -1.88
C PHE A 70 14.48 -13.92 -2.76
N LEU A 71 14.82 -13.23 -3.85
CA LEU A 71 15.78 -13.74 -4.85
C LEU A 71 17.22 -13.28 -4.60
N PHE A 72 17.43 -12.13 -3.96
CA PHE A 72 18.75 -11.47 -3.95
C PHE A 72 19.22 -10.95 -2.58
N ASP A 73 18.35 -10.82 -1.57
CA ASP A 73 18.77 -10.28 -0.26
C ASP A 73 19.43 -11.37 0.59
N GLU A 74 20.76 -11.33 0.68
CA GLU A 74 21.55 -12.34 1.42
C GLU A 74 21.08 -12.54 2.88
N PRO A 75 20.80 -11.48 3.68
CA PRO A 75 20.29 -11.67 5.05
C PRO A 75 18.95 -12.41 5.09
N THR A 76 18.00 -12.06 4.22
CA THR A 76 16.69 -12.72 4.14
C THR A 76 16.82 -14.18 3.65
N ILE A 77 17.74 -14.45 2.72
CA ILE A 77 17.98 -15.81 2.19
C ILE A 77 18.68 -16.70 3.24
N ALA A 78 19.62 -16.14 4.00
CA ALA A 78 20.38 -16.88 5.01
C ALA A 78 19.51 -17.35 6.18
N ASP A 79 18.53 -16.56 6.60
CA ASP A 79 17.57 -16.91 7.63
C ASP A 79 16.14 -16.46 7.27
N PRO A 80 15.43 -17.25 6.45
CA PRO A 80 14.14 -16.83 5.89
C PRO A 80 12.97 -16.90 6.88
N LEU A 81 13.14 -17.57 8.03
CA LEU A 81 12.07 -17.77 9.00
C LEU A 81 12.26 -16.94 10.28
N TRP A 82 13.50 -16.83 10.76
CA TRP A 82 13.82 -16.20 12.04
C TRP A 82 14.65 -14.92 11.90
N GLY A 83 15.06 -14.59 10.68
CA GLY A 83 15.83 -13.39 10.41
C GLY A 83 15.03 -12.13 10.74
N ASP A 84 15.76 -11.08 11.16
CA ASP A 84 15.21 -9.73 11.33
C ASP A 84 15.80 -8.72 10.32
N PRO A 85 15.65 -8.95 9.00
CA PRO A 85 16.23 -8.08 8.00
C PRO A 85 15.46 -6.76 7.93
N ARG A 86 16.21 -5.65 8.08
CA ARG A 86 15.68 -4.28 8.02
C ARG A 86 14.86 -4.01 6.75
N LEU A 87 15.26 -4.55 5.60
CA LEU A 87 14.57 -4.29 4.34
C LEU A 87 13.18 -4.96 4.27
N VAL A 88 13.00 -6.13 4.90
CA VAL A 88 11.67 -6.76 5.04
C VAL A 88 10.77 -5.87 5.89
N LYS A 89 11.26 -5.38 7.04
CA LYS A 89 10.49 -4.45 7.89
C LYS A 89 10.12 -3.17 7.14
N LEU A 90 11.00 -2.63 6.29
CA LEU A 90 10.67 -1.49 5.44
C LEU A 90 9.60 -1.80 4.39
N ASN A 91 9.66 -2.97 3.75
CA ASN A 91 8.64 -3.38 2.78
C ASN A 91 7.28 -3.58 3.44
N ILE A 92 7.25 -4.25 4.60
CA ILE A 92 6.04 -4.45 5.41
C ILE A 92 5.49 -3.12 5.93
N ALA A 93 6.35 -2.20 6.40
CA ALA A 93 5.92 -0.87 6.83
C ALA A 93 5.29 -0.06 5.69
N THR A 94 5.87 -0.17 4.49
CA THR A 94 5.32 0.44 3.27
C THR A 94 3.94 -0.13 2.94
N ALA A 95 3.80 -1.45 3.01
CA ALA A 95 2.52 -2.13 2.80
C ALA A 95 1.47 -1.74 3.85
N SER A 96 1.84 -1.70 5.13
CA SER A 96 0.97 -1.26 6.22
C SER A 96 0.48 0.17 6.01
N GLY A 97 1.36 1.09 5.60
CA GLY A 97 0.98 2.46 5.30
C GLY A 97 -0.05 2.55 4.17
N TYR A 98 0.13 1.78 3.10
CA TYR A 98 -0.87 1.63 2.05
C TYR A 98 -2.19 1.07 2.58
N LEU A 99 -2.18 -0.04 3.31
CA LEU A 99 -3.39 -0.71 3.77
C LEU A 99 -4.23 0.20 4.68
N ILE A 100 -3.59 0.98 5.55
CA ILE A 100 -4.29 1.96 6.38
C ILE A 100 -4.89 3.08 5.51
N SER A 101 -4.15 3.52 4.49
CA SER A 101 -4.57 4.56 3.54
C SER A 101 -5.78 4.11 2.72
N ASP A 102 -5.73 2.91 2.14
CA ASP A 102 -6.79 2.35 1.31
C ASP A 102 -8.03 2.02 2.17
N LEU A 103 -7.84 1.49 3.39
CA LEU A 103 -8.94 1.27 4.33
C LEU A 103 -9.66 2.58 4.67
N LEU A 104 -8.93 3.67 4.92
CA LEU A 104 -9.53 4.99 5.13
C LEU A 104 -10.34 5.43 3.91
N ILE A 105 -9.78 5.30 2.70
CA ILE A 105 -10.46 5.66 1.45
C ILE A 105 -11.73 4.84 1.25
N ILE A 106 -11.70 3.54 1.52
CA ILE A 106 -12.85 2.62 1.45
C ILE A 106 -13.94 3.06 2.42
N LEU A 107 -13.59 3.35 3.68
CA LEU A 107 -14.55 3.77 4.71
C LEU A 107 -15.19 5.11 4.36
N LEU A 108 -14.42 6.07 3.84
CA LEU A 108 -14.94 7.38 3.43
C LEU A 108 -15.80 7.32 2.15
N ASN A 109 -15.56 6.34 1.28
CA ASN A 109 -16.28 6.16 0.01
C ASN A 109 -17.13 4.88 0.00
N TRP A 110 -17.70 4.52 1.16
CA TRP A 110 -18.39 3.24 1.37
C TRP A 110 -19.48 2.94 0.34
N LYS A 111 -20.25 3.95 -0.08
CA LYS A 111 -21.33 3.78 -1.08
C LYS A 111 -20.83 3.35 -2.46
N VAL A 112 -19.56 3.60 -2.77
CA VAL A 112 -18.97 3.37 -4.11
C VAL A 112 -18.06 2.14 -4.12
N ILE A 113 -17.15 2.04 -3.13
CA ILE A 113 -16.10 1.01 -3.09
C ILE A 113 -16.10 0.19 -1.78
N GLY A 114 -17.10 0.39 -0.92
CA GLY A 114 -17.21 -0.32 0.36
C GLY A 114 -17.49 -1.81 0.16
N ASP A 115 -16.60 -2.65 0.70
CA ASP A 115 -16.78 -4.10 0.75
C ASP A 115 -16.28 -4.65 2.10
N LYS A 116 -17.11 -5.45 2.77
CA LYS A 116 -16.77 -6.08 4.05
C LYS A 116 -15.58 -7.04 3.91
N PHE A 117 -15.45 -7.73 2.77
CA PHE A 117 -14.31 -8.61 2.53
C PHE A 117 -13.02 -7.83 2.38
N PHE A 118 -13.06 -6.64 1.77
CA PHE A 118 -11.90 -5.76 1.73
C PHE A 118 -11.54 -5.26 3.12
N VAL A 119 -12.49 -4.85 3.95
CA VAL A 119 -12.20 -4.45 5.33
C VAL A 119 -11.54 -5.59 6.12
N ILE A 120 -12.10 -6.80 6.05
CA ILE A 120 -11.53 -7.98 6.73
C ILE A 120 -10.11 -8.26 6.21
N HIS A 121 -9.91 -8.26 4.89
CA HIS A 121 -8.60 -8.46 4.27
C HIS A 121 -7.55 -7.47 4.81
N HIS A 122 -7.88 -6.17 4.84
CA HIS A 122 -6.99 -5.14 5.34
C HIS A 122 -6.66 -5.35 6.83
N CYS A 123 -7.67 -5.60 7.66
CA CYS A 123 -7.46 -5.83 9.10
C CYS A 123 -6.62 -7.08 9.37
N THR A 124 -6.85 -8.18 8.64
CA THR A 124 -6.08 -9.42 8.77
C THR A 124 -4.63 -9.21 8.34
N ALA A 125 -4.40 -8.55 7.20
CA ALA A 125 -3.04 -8.25 6.74
C ALA A 125 -2.29 -7.34 7.72
N LEU A 126 -2.93 -6.27 8.21
CA LEU A 126 -2.34 -5.37 9.21
C LEU A 126 -2.02 -6.08 10.53
N SER A 127 -2.89 -7.00 10.96
CA SER A 127 -2.67 -7.80 12.15
C SER A 127 -1.46 -8.72 11.99
N ALA A 128 -1.31 -9.38 10.83
CA ALA A 128 -0.13 -10.19 10.54
C ALA A 128 1.15 -9.34 10.52
N TYR A 129 1.11 -8.17 9.89
CA TYR A 129 2.25 -7.26 9.81
C TYR A 129 2.66 -6.68 11.16
N TYR A 130 1.70 -6.44 12.07
CA TYR A 130 1.99 -6.00 13.43
C TYR A 130 2.85 -6.99 14.23
N PHE A 131 2.70 -8.30 14.00
CA PHE A 131 3.55 -9.29 14.67
C PHE A 131 4.99 -9.35 14.12
N VAL A 132 5.23 -8.80 12.94
CA VAL A 132 6.54 -8.83 12.27
C VAL A 132 7.33 -7.53 12.47
N LEU A 133 6.63 -6.38 12.58
CA LEU A 133 7.23 -5.06 12.78
C LEU A 133 7.60 -4.79 14.24
#